data_AF-H9FG85-F1
#
_entry.id   AF-H9FG85-F1
#
_cell.length_a   1.000
_cell.length_b   1.000
_cell.length_c   1.000
_cell.angle_alpha   90.00
_cell.angle_beta   90.00
_cell.angle_gamma   90.00
#
_symmetry.space_group_name_H-M   'P 1'
#
loop_
_entity.id
_entity.type
_entity.pdbx_description
1 polymer ?
#
loop_
_entity_poly.entity_id
_entity_poly.type
_entity_poly.pdbx_seq_one_letter_code
_entity_poly.pdbx_strand_id
1 'polypeptide(L)'
;LAVITIVNLRGALRKFRDLPKMWNISRMDSVIWFVTMLSSALLSTEIGLLVGVCFSMFCVILRTQKPKSSLLGLVEESEVFESVSAYKNLQTKPGIKIFRFVAPLYYINKECFKSALYKQTVNPILIKVAWKKAAKRKIKEEVVTPGGIQDEMSVQLSHDPLELHTIVIDCSAIQFLDTAGIHTLKEVR
;
A
#
# COMPACT_ATOMS: atom_id res chain seq x y z
N LEU A 1 -5.59 19.69 54.08
CA LEU A 1 -6.36 19.03 53.00
C LEU A 1 -5.67 19.13 51.63
N ALA A 2 -5.28 20.32 51.16
CA ALA A 2 -4.62 20.50 49.85
C ALA A 2 -3.31 19.73 49.66
N VAL A 3 -2.47 19.61 50.70
CA VAL A 3 -1.24 18.79 50.62
C VAL A 3 -1.55 17.32 50.38
N ILE A 4 -2.59 16.79 51.03
CA ILE A 4 -3.02 15.39 50.90
C ILE A 4 -3.52 15.14 49.48
N THR A 5 -4.32 16.06 48.90
CA THR A 5 -4.81 15.91 47.52
C THR A 5 -3.68 15.97 46.50
N ILE A 6 -2.69 16.85 46.67
CA ILE A 6 -1.52 16.92 45.78
C ILE A 6 -0.69 15.64 45.85
N VAL A 7 -0.46 15.09 47.04
CA VAL A 7 0.29 13.82 47.20
C VAL A 7 -0.47 12.67 46.54
N ASN A 8 -1.79 12.62 46.67
CA ASN A 8 -2.63 11.61 46.00
C ASN A 8 -2.60 11.72 44.46
N LEU A 9 -2.51 12.93 43.92
CA LEU A 9 -2.44 13.17 42.47
C LEU A 9 -1.03 13.06 41.88
N ARG A 10 0.02 13.00 42.70
CA ARG A 10 1.43 12.92 42.25
C ARG A 10 1.68 11.75 41.29
N GLY A 11 0.97 10.64 41.45
CA GLY A 11 1.04 9.50 40.53
C GLY A 11 0.48 9.85 39.13
N ALA A 12 -0.68 10.48 39.07
CA ALA A 12 -1.32 10.89 37.83
C ALA A 12 -0.53 11.98 37.10
N LEU A 13 -0.02 12.98 37.84
CA LEU A 13 0.78 14.07 37.25
C LEU A 13 2.09 13.57 36.62
N ARG A 14 2.66 12.47 37.11
CA ARG A 14 3.84 11.86 36.48
C ARG A 14 3.57 11.35 35.07
N LYS A 15 2.32 11.01 34.71
CA LYS A 15 1.97 10.55 33.35
C LYS A 15 2.20 11.60 32.28
N PHE A 16 2.12 12.90 32.63
CA PHE A 16 2.46 13.98 31.70
C PHE A 16 3.93 13.94 31.28
N ARG A 17 4.82 13.46 32.16
CA ARG A 17 6.25 13.31 31.85
C ARG A 17 6.52 12.18 30.86
N ASP A 18 5.60 11.23 30.74
CA ASP A 18 5.72 10.11 29.80
C ASP A 18 5.25 10.49 28.38
N LEU A 19 4.59 11.65 28.20
CA LEU A 19 4.06 12.11 26.90
C LEU A 19 5.13 12.20 25.79
N PRO A 20 6.33 12.76 26.02
CA PRO A 20 7.35 12.82 24.98
C PRO A 20 7.80 11.43 24.53
N LYS A 21 7.89 10.48 25.48
CA LYS A 21 8.22 9.08 25.19
C LYS A 21 7.11 8.42 24.39
N MET A 22 5.85 8.66 24.76
CA MET A 22 4.69 8.11 24.06
C MET A 22 4.61 8.64 22.62
N TRP A 23 4.94 9.92 22.39
CA TRP A 23 4.96 10.53 21.06
C TRP A 23 5.94 9.83 20.11
N ASN A 24 7.09 9.42 20.64
CA ASN A 24 8.10 8.67 19.87
C ASN A 24 7.65 7.24 19.52
N ILE A 25 6.79 6.62 20.35
CA ILE A 25 6.27 5.27 20.11
C ILE A 25 5.09 5.31 19.16
N SER A 26 4.07 6.10 19.48
CA SER A 26 2.82 6.20 18.72
C SER A 26 2.26 7.61 18.82
N ARG A 27 2.41 8.36 17.73
CA ARG A 27 1.84 9.71 17.60
C ARG A 27 0.31 9.67 17.73
N MET A 28 -0.34 8.65 17.16
CA MET A 28 -1.80 8.51 17.20
C MET A 28 -2.32 8.33 18.63
N ASP A 29 -1.72 7.44 19.41
CA ASP A 29 -2.15 7.19 20.80
C ASP A 29 -1.88 8.42 21.68
N SER A 30 -0.81 9.17 21.38
CA SER A 30 -0.52 10.43 22.05
C SER A 30 -1.57 11.50 21.77
N VAL A 31 -2.06 11.59 20.53
CA VAL A 31 -3.15 12.51 20.17
C VAL A 31 -4.46 12.08 20.85
N ILE A 32 -4.79 10.78 20.85
CA ILE A 32 -5.99 10.27 21.54
C ILE A 32 -5.94 10.61 23.03
N TRP A 33 -4.79 10.38 23.68
CA TRP A 33 -4.60 10.73 25.08
C TRP A 33 -4.77 12.24 25.31
N PHE A 34 -4.16 13.07 24.47
CA PHE A 34 -4.23 14.52 24.60
C PHE A 34 -5.65 15.06 24.43
N VAL A 35 -6.37 14.59 23.41
CA VAL A 35 -7.77 14.93 23.18
C VAL A 35 -8.64 14.51 24.35
N THR A 36 -8.49 13.27 24.84
CA THR A 36 -9.27 12.75 25.97
C THR A 36 -9.00 13.55 27.24
N MET A 37 -7.73 13.79 27.57
CA MET A 37 -7.34 14.57 28.75
C MET A 37 -7.87 16.00 28.68
N LEU A 38 -7.72 16.65 27.52
CA LEU A 38 -8.17 18.03 27.32
C LEU A 38 -9.69 18.14 27.40
N SER A 39 -10.43 17.22 26.76
CA SER A 39 -11.89 17.16 26.85
C SER A 39 -12.37 16.89 28.28
N SER A 40 -11.73 15.96 29.00
CA SER A 40 -12.08 15.69 30.40
C SER A 40 -11.77 16.86 31.33
N ALA A 41 -10.70 17.63 31.07
CA ALA A 41 -10.30 18.78 31.88
C ALA A 41 -11.17 20.04 31.63
N LEU A 42 -11.63 20.26 30.40
CA LEU A 42 -12.37 21.47 30.02
C LEU A 42 -13.90 21.33 30.12
N LEU A 43 -14.45 20.14 29.86
CA LEU A 43 -15.90 19.93 29.81
C LEU A 43 -16.38 19.23 31.08
N SER A 44 -16.11 17.94 31.17
CA SER A 44 -16.36 17.10 32.34
C SER A 44 -15.69 15.74 32.11
N THR A 45 -15.41 15.01 33.19
CA THR A 45 -14.81 13.68 33.10
C THR A 45 -15.67 12.71 32.29
N GLU A 46 -16.99 12.75 32.45
CA GLU A 46 -17.94 11.87 31.77
C GLU A 46 -17.97 12.13 30.25
N ILE A 47 -18.12 13.40 29.85
CA ILE A 47 -18.14 13.79 28.43
C ILE A 47 -16.77 13.53 27.80
N GLY A 48 -15.67 13.87 28.50
CA GLY A 48 -14.32 13.65 28.00
C GLY A 48 -14.00 12.17 27.76
N LEU A 49 -14.50 11.27 28.61
CA LEU A 49 -14.37 9.83 28.40
C LEU A 49 -15.12 9.39 27.13
N LEU A 50 -16.36 9.83 26.95
CA LEU A 50 -17.14 9.52 25.74
C LEU A 50 -16.43 10.00 24.47
N VAL A 51 -15.95 11.26 24.49
CA VAL A 51 -15.17 11.83 23.37
C VAL A 51 -13.92 11.01 23.10
N GLY A 52 -13.17 10.63 24.14
CA GLY A 52 -11.97 9.80 24.01
C GLY A 52 -12.25 8.45 23.36
N VAL A 53 -13.33 7.76 23.77
CA VAL A 53 -13.73 6.47 23.18
C VAL A 53 -14.10 6.65 21.71
N CYS A 54 -14.99 7.60 21.39
CA CYS A 54 -15.42 7.87 20.01
C CYS A 54 -14.23 8.23 19.11
N PHE A 55 -13.35 9.12 19.59
CA PHE A 55 -12.17 9.55 18.86
C PHE A 55 -11.17 8.41 18.65
N SER A 56 -10.92 7.59 19.67
CA SER A 56 -10.03 6.43 19.56
C SER A 56 -10.54 5.43 18.51
N MET A 57 -11.85 5.13 18.51
CA MET A 57 -12.48 4.26 17.53
C MET A 57 -12.35 4.83 16.12
N PHE A 58 -12.61 6.12 15.94
CA PHE A 58 -12.45 6.80 14.65
C PHE A 58 -10.99 6.72 14.15
N CYS A 59 -10.01 6.96 15.01
CA CYS A 59 -8.59 6.82 14.69
C CYS A 59 -8.22 5.39 14.27
N VAL A 60 -8.75 4.37 14.94
CA VAL A 60 -8.54 2.96 14.58
C VAL A 60 -9.12 2.67 13.19
N ILE A 61 -10.32 3.16 12.89
CA ILE A 61 -10.94 3.00 11.58
C ILE A 61 -10.06 3.64 10.50
N LEU A 62 -9.64 4.90 10.67
CA LEU A 62 -8.76 5.59 9.72
C LEU A 62 -7.41 4.89 9.53
N ARG A 63 -6.86 4.32 10.60
CA ARG A 63 -5.61 3.55 10.55
C ARG A 63 -5.78 2.28 9.74
N THR A 64 -6.89 1.56 9.92
CA THR A 64 -7.19 0.30 9.23
C THR A 64 -7.55 0.53 7.76
N GLN A 65 -8.08 1.69 7.39
CA GLN A 65 -8.47 2.04 6.01
C GLN A 65 -7.29 2.21 5.03
N LYS A 66 -6.04 2.23 5.49
CA LYS A 66 -4.85 2.32 4.61
C LYS A 66 -4.20 0.95 4.43
N PRO A 67 -4.69 0.10 3.50
CA PRO A 67 -4.11 -1.21 3.26
C PRO A 67 -2.68 -1.05 2.75
N LYS A 68 -1.76 -1.87 3.26
CA LYS A 68 -0.40 -1.93 2.75
C LYS A 68 -0.40 -2.83 1.50
N SER A 69 0.17 -2.32 0.41
CA SER A 69 0.41 -3.10 -0.80
C SER A 69 1.88 -2.94 -1.18
N SER A 70 2.51 -4.02 -1.61
CA SER A 70 3.90 -3.97 -2.03
C SER A 70 4.23 -5.01 -3.10
N LEU A 71 5.19 -4.67 -3.96
CA LEU A 71 5.85 -5.63 -4.82
C LEU A 71 6.86 -6.45 -4.03
N LEU A 72 6.90 -7.75 -4.33
CA LEU A 72 7.85 -8.67 -3.74
C LEU A 72 9.03 -8.91 -4.69
N GLY A 73 10.20 -9.09 -4.10
CA GLY A 73 11.42 -9.56 -4.76
C GLY A 73 12.03 -10.72 -3.98
N LEU A 74 12.88 -11.50 -4.65
CA LEU A 74 13.56 -12.64 -4.04
C LEU A 74 14.77 -12.15 -3.24
N VAL A 75 14.91 -12.63 -2.01
CA VAL A 75 16.12 -12.40 -1.20
C VAL A 75 17.25 -13.27 -1.75
N GLU A 76 18.41 -12.66 -1.99
CA GLU A 76 19.63 -13.34 -2.47
C GLU A 76 19.98 -14.53 -1.58
N GLU A 77 20.34 -15.67 -2.21
CA GLU A 77 20.68 -16.93 -1.53
C GLU A 77 19.57 -17.56 -0.67
N SER A 78 18.30 -17.18 -0.85
CA SER A 78 17.17 -17.82 -0.18
C SER A 78 15.93 -17.95 -1.07
N GLU A 79 14.94 -18.70 -0.62
CA GLU A 79 13.62 -18.83 -1.28
C GLU A 79 12.58 -17.84 -0.73
N VAL A 80 13.01 -16.84 0.03
CA VAL A 80 12.12 -15.90 0.70
C VAL A 80 11.81 -14.70 -0.20
N PHE A 81 10.52 -14.39 -0.32
CA PHE A 81 10.03 -13.22 -1.05
C PHE A 81 9.68 -12.09 -0.09
N GLU A 82 10.37 -10.97 -0.22
CA GLU A 82 10.24 -9.81 0.64
C GLU A 82 9.91 -8.52 -0.12
N SER A 83 9.42 -7.53 0.62
CA SER A 83 8.96 -6.28 0.06
C SER A 83 10.12 -5.44 -0.51
N VAL A 84 10.05 -5.09 -1.80
CA VAL A 84 11.04 -4.24 -2.49
C VAL A 84 11.10 -2.82 -1.91
N SER A 85 10.03 -2.36 -1.26
CA SER A 85 10.05 -1.06 -0.57
C SER A 85 10.71 -1.13 0.81
N ALA A 86 10.80 -2.31 1.43
CA ALA A 86 11.40 -2.50 2.74
C ALA A 86 12.89 -2.85 2.67
N TYR A 87 13.30 -3.64 1.67
CA TYR A 87 14.67 -4.12 1.51
C TYR A 87 15.25 -3.76 0.13
N LYS A 88 16.53 -3.39 0.08
CA LYS A 88 17.21 -2.92 -1.14
C LYS A 88 17.90 -4.02 -1.95
N ASN A 89 18.27 -5.14 -1.32
CA ASN A 89 19.05 -6.22 -1.95
C ASN A 89 18.12 -7.37 -2.39
N LEU A 90 17.13 -7.06 -3.21
CA LEU A 90 16.15 -8.04 -3.70
C LEU A 90 16.27 -8.21 -5.20
N GLN A 91 16.35 -9.46 -5.65
CA GLN A 91 16.38 -9.81 -7.07
C GLN A 91 14.94 -9.89 -7.60
N THR A 92 14.65 -9.13 -8.66
CA THR A 92 13.37 -9.22 -9.37
C THR A 92 13.61 -9.77 -10.78
N LYS A 93 12.91 -10.84 -11.14
CA LYS A 93 12.99 -11.40 -12.50
C LYS A 93 12.29 -10.46 -13.49
N PRO A 94 12.93 -10.11 -14.63
CA PRO A 94 12.28 -9.36 -15.70
C PRO A 94 11.03 -10.09 -16.18
N GLY A 95 9.95 -9.34 -16.45
CA GLY A 95 8.68 -9.88 -16.97
C GLY A 95 7.73 -10.52 -15.94
N ILE A 96 8.18 -10.77 -14.71
CA ILE A 96 7.35 -11.30 -13.62
C ILE A 96 7.22 -10.26 -12.52
N LYS A 97 5.97 -9.95 -12.13
CA LYS A 97 5.68 -9.08 -10.98
C LYS A 97 4.85 -9.83 -9.96
N ILE A 98 5.32 -9.86 -8.72
CA ILE A 98 4.61 -10.47 -7.59
C ILE A 98 4.06 -9.33 -6.74
N PHE A 99 2.74 -9.26 -6.62
CA PHE A 99 2.02 -8.23 -5.88
C PHE A 99 1.40 -8.83 -4.61
N ARG A 100 1.78 -8.31 -3.44
CA ARG A 100 1.21 -8.70 -2.15
C ARG A 100 0.27 -7.61 -1.64
N PHE A 101 -0.96 -7.99 -1.34
CA PHE A 101 -1.94 -7.11 -0.69
C PHE A 101 -2.14 -7.53 0.77
N VAL A 102 -1.73 -6.68 1.70
CA VAL A 102 -1.75 -6.96 3.14
C VAL A 102 -2.96 -6.29 3.77
N ALA A 103 -4.15 -6.76 3.40
CA ALA A 103 -5.44 -6.40 3.99
C ALA A 103 -6.54 -7.38 3.56
N PRO A 104 -7.65 -7.48 4.31
CA PRO A 104 -8.88 -8.11 3.82
C PRO A 104 -9.29 -7.51 2.48
N LEU A 105 -9.98 -8.24 1.61
CA LEU A 105 -10.48 -7.71 0.34
C LEU A 105 -12.01 -7.77 0.33
N TYR A 106 -12.65 -6.61 0.35
CA TYR A 106 -14.10 -6.49 0.49
C TYR A 106 -14.63 -5.27 -0.27
N TYR A 107 -15.96 -5.09 -0.31
CA TYR A 107 -16.61 -4.07 -1.13
C TYR A 107 -16.02 -2.67 -1.00
N ILE A 108 -15.64 -2.26 0.22
CA ILE A 108 -15.15 -0.91 0.50
C ILE A 108 -13.76 -0.66 -0.10
N ASN A 109 -12.87 -1.66 -0.10
CA ASN A 109 -11.47 -1.47 -0.48
C ASN A 109 -11.09 -2.06 -1.84
N LYS A 110 -12.03 -2.69 -2.54
CA LYS A 110 -11.81 -3.27 -3.87
C LYS A 110 -11.21 -2.27 -4.88
N GLU A 111 -11.63 -1.01 -4.84
CA GLU A 111 -11.11 0.02 -5.74
C GLU A 111 -9.69 0.44 -5.40
N CYS A 112 -9.36 0.45 -4.09
CA CYS A 112 -8.00 0.67 -3.63
C CYS A 112 -7.08 -0.47 -4.07
N PHE A 113 -7.54 -1.71 -3.95
CA PHE A 113 -6.81 -2.90 -4.43
C PHE A 113 -6.52 -2.79 -5.93
N LYS A 114 -7.54 -2.56 -6.78
CA LYS A 114 -7.35 -2.42 -8.24
C LYS A 114 -6.38 -1.29 -8.58
N SER A 115 -6.58 -0.12 -7.97
CA SER A 115 -5.74 1.05 -8.21
C SER A 115 -4.29 0.81 -7.81
N ALA A 116 -4.06 0.15 -6.66
CA ALA A 116 -2.72 -0.21 -6.19
C ALA A 116 -2.05 -1.26 -7.07
N LEU A 117 -2.80 -2.30 -7.48
CA LEU A 117 -2.34 -3.33 -8.38
C LEU A 117 -1.87 -2.72 -9.70
N TYR A 118 -2.73 -2.00 -10.41
CA TYR A 118 -2.37 -1.38 -11.68
C TYR A 118 -1.23 -0.37 -11.54
N LYS A 119 -1.21 0.45 -10.48
CA LYS A 119 -0.10 1.38 -10.26
C LYS A 119 1.26 0.67 -10.12
N GLN A 120 1.29 -0.52 -9.54
CA GLN A 120 2.54 -1.24 -9.24
C GLN A 120 2.95 -2.25 -10.31
N THR A 121 2.01 -2.92 -10.98
CA THR A 121 2.31 -3.93 -12.00
C THR A 121 2.27 -3.34 -13.40
N VAL A 122 1.15 -2.73 -13.77
CA VAL A 122 0.81 -2.35 -15.14
C VAL A 122 0.37 -0.90 -15.15
N ASN A 123 1.27 0.01 -15.48
CA ASN A 123 0.89 1.41 -15.64
C ASN A 123 -0.01 1.52 -16.90
N PRO A 124 -1.34 1.68 -16.77
CA PRO A 124 -2.25 1.60 -17.92
C PRO A 124 -1.99 2.73 -18.93
N ILE A 125 -1.35 3.80 -18.48
CA ILE A 125 -0.90 4.93 -19.30
C ILE A 125 0.30 4.52 -20.17
N LEU A 126 1.28 3.80 -19.61
CA LEU A 126 2.44 3.34 -20.38
C LEU A 126 2.05 2.30 -21.43
N ILE A 127 1.11 1.39 -21.13
CA ILE A 127 0.62 0.42 -22.12
C ILE A 127 -0.12 1.15 -23.26
N LYS A 128 -1.04 2.08 -22.95
CA LYS A 128 -1.74 2.85 -23.98
C LYS A 128 -0.80 3.68 -24.85
N VAL A 129 0.23 4.28 -24.25
CA VAL A 129 1.26 5.04 -24.97
C VAL A 129 2.16 4.13 -25.80
N ALA A 130 2.56 2.97 -25.27
CA ALA A 130 3.33 1.96 -25.97
C ALA A 130 2.56 1.40 -27.17
N TRP A 131 1.27 1.05 -27.01
CA TRP A 131 0.41 0.61 -28.10
C TRP A 131 0.18 1.70 -29.15
N LYS A 132 -0.04 2.97 -28.75
CA LYS A 132 -0.11 4.09 -29.69
C LYS A 132 1.21 4.31 -30.45
N LYS A 133 2.35 4.14 -29.78
CA LYS A 133 3.68 4.30 -30.38
C LYS A 133 4.04 3.12 -31.31
N ALA A 134 3.68 1.90 -30.92
CA ALA A 134 3.83 0.70 -31.74
C ALA A 134 2.92 0.75 -32.98
N ALA A 135 1.67 1.18 -32.85
CA ALA A 135 0.77 1.41 -33.99
C ALA A 135 1.33 2.46 -34.96
N LYS A 136 1.93 3.54 -34.46
CA LYS A 136 2.62 4.54 -35.29
C LYS A 136 3.89 4.02 -35.96
N ARG A 137 4.63 3.07 -35.35
CA ARG A 137 5.79 2.42 -35.98
C ARG A 137 5.38 1.50 -37.12
N LYS A 138 4.33 0.68 -36.93
CA LYS A 138 3.80 -0.19 -37.99
C LYS A 138 3.30 0.60 -39.20
N ILE A 139 2.58 1.71 -38.99
CA ILE A 139 2.15 2.61 -40.08
C ILE A 139 3.35 3.26 -40.79
N LYS A 140 4.43 3.57 -40.08
CA LYS A 140 5.64 4.16 -40.68
C LYS A 140 6.47 3.14 -41.46
N GLU A 141 6.49 1.88 -41.04
CA GLU A 141 7.18 0.78 -41.74
C GLU A 141 6.42 0.34 -43.00
N GLU A 142 5.08 0.31 -42.97
CA GLU A 142 4.26 0.01 -44.15
C GLU A 142 4.33 1.10 -45.23
N VAL A 143 4.54 2.37 -44.86
CA VAL A 143 4.66 3.49 -45.81
C VAL A 143 6.04 3.57 -46.49
N VAL A 144 7.06 2.88 -45.96
CA VAL A 144 8.45 2.98 -46.44
C VAL A 144 8.85 1.88 -47.44
N THR A 145 7.94 0.96 -47.81
CA THR A 145 8.29 -0.12 -48.75
C THR A 145 7.42 -0.13 -50.01
N PRO A 146 7.95 0.41 -51.13
CA PRO A 146 7.66 -0.13 -52.45
C PRO A 146 8.97 -0.61 -53.12
N GLY A 147 9.23 -1.93 -53.07
CA GLY A 147 10.08 -2.64 -54.03
C GLY A 147 11.41 -3.27 -53.54
N GLY A 148 11.54 -4.60 -53.69
CA GLY A 148 12.75 -5.27 -54.20
C GLY A 148 13.77 -5.96 -53.25
N ILE A 149 13.56 -7.27 -52.98
CA ILE A 149 14.48 -8.45 -52.86
C ILE A 149 15.88 -8.41 -52.15
N GLN A 150 15.99 -9.28 -51.11
CA GLN A 150 17.09 -10.09 -50.49
C GLN A 150 18.38 -9.45 -49.91
N ASP A 151 18.62 -9.67 -48.60
CA ASP A 151 19.77 -10.44 -48.08
C ASP A 151 19.53 -10.90 -46.62
N GLU A 152 20.04 -12.08 -46.24
CA GLU A 152 19.81 -12.77 -44.96
C GLU A 152 20.79 -12.37 -43.85
N MET A 153 20.36 -12.67 -42.62
CA MET A 153 21.15 -13.09 -41.45
C MET A 153 21.40 -12.08 -40.31
N SER A 154 20.48 -12.17 -39.34
CA SER A 154 20.66 -12.15 -37.88
C SER A 154 21.48 -11.02 -37.25
N VAL A 155 20.81 -10.15 -36.48
CA VAL A 155 20.70 -10.25 -35.01
C VAL A 155 19.47 -9.45 -34.60
N GLN A 156 18.34 -10.12 -34.40
CA GLN A 156 17.20 -9.57 -33.68
C GLN A 156 17.57 -9.45 -32.20
N LEU A 157 17.94 -8.25 -31.78
CA LEU A 157 17.90 -7.83 -30.38
C LEU A 157 16.99 -6.61 -30.24
N SER A 158 15.77 -6.75 -30.75
CA SER A 158 14.64 -5.94 -30.30
C SER A 158 14.22 -6.46 -28.93
N HIS A 159 14.97 -6.11 -27.88
CA HIS A 159 14.46 -6.24 -26.52
C HIS A 159 13.29 -5.26 -26.38
N ASP A 160 12.08 -5.79 -26.47
CA ASP A 160 10.86 -5.03 -26.29
C ASP A 160 10.81 -4.52 -24.84
N PRO A 161 10.65 -3.21 -24.56
CA PRO A 161 10.90 -2.69 -23.22
C PRO A 161 9.83 -3.04 -22.16
N LEU A 162 8.84 -3.89 -22.46
CA LEU A 162 7.60 -3.96 -21.68
C LEU A 162 6.87 -5.33 -21.69
N GLU A 163 7.55 -6.47 -21.86
CA GLU A 163 6.86 -7.77 -21.76
C GLU A 163 6.72 -8.22 -20.30
N LEU A 164 5.78 -7.59 -19.59
CA LEU A 164 5.20 -8.19 -18.40
C LEU A 164 4.30 -9.36 -18.85
N HIS A 165 4.82 -10.58 -18.76
CA HIS A 165 4.09 -11.79 -19.16
C HIS A 165 3.28 -12.38 -18.01
N THR A 166 3.72 -12.21 -16.76
CA THR A 166 3.10 -12.87 -15.61
C THR A 166 2.97 -11.95 -14.40
N ILE A 167 1.75 -11.89 -13.87
CA ILE A 167 1.46 -11.28 -12.56
C ILE A 167 1.12 -12.41 -11.59
N VAL A 168 1.84 -12.48 -10.48
CA VAL A 168 1.51 -13.34 -9.36
C VAL A 168 0.87 -12.47 -8.29
N ILE A 169 -0.37 -12.78 -7.92
CA ILE A 169 -1.06 -12.09 -6.82
C ILE A 169 -0.91 -12.96 -5.58
N ASP A 170 -0.13 -12.47 -4.61
CA ASP A 170 0.03 -13.11 -3.32
C ASP A 170 -1.12 -12.71 -2.39
N CYS A 171 -2.04 -13.65 -2.21
CA CYS A 171 -3.23 -13.53 -1.35
C CYS A 171 -3.00 -14.06 0.08
N SER A 172 -1.77 -14.47 0.45
CA SER A 172 -1.49 -15.09 1.76
C SER A 172 -1.85 -14.19 2.96
N ALA A 173 -1.79 -12.87 2.78
CA ALA A 173 -2.10 -11.88 3.81
C ALA A 173 -3.58 -11.43 3.83
N ILE A 174 -4.42 -11.95 2.93
CA ILE A 174 -5.84 -11.61 2.87
C ILE A 174 -6.59 -12.45 3.92
N GLN A 175 -6.97 -11.80 5.01
CA GLN A 175 -7.64 -12.48 6.14
C GLN A 175 -9.11 -12.80 5.88
N PHE A 176 -9.77 -12.00 5.05
CA PHE A 176 -11.19 -12.12 4.74
C PHE A 176 -11.47 -11.63 3.32
N LEU A 177 -12.41 -12.30 2.66
CA LEU A 177 -12.83 -12.01 1.29
C LEU A 177 -14.36 -12.07 1.20
N ASP A 178 -15.00 -10.99 0.75
CA ASP A 178 -16.46 -10.98 0.50
C ASP A 178 -16.78 -11.24 -0.98
N THR A 179 -18.07 -11.30 -1.32
CA THR A 179 -18.56 -11.50 -2.69
C THR A 179 -17.98 -10.46 -3.67
N ALA A 180 -17.92 -9.18 -3.27
CA ALA A 180 -17.39 -8.12 -4.12
C ALA A 180 -15.87 -8.25 -4.33
N GLY A 181 -15.14 -8.71 -3.32
CA GLY A 181 -13.72 -9.04 -3.40
C GLY A 181 -13.45 -10.20 -4.37
N ILE A 182 -14.26 -11.27 -4.30
CA ILE A 182 -14.17 -12.38 -5.27
C ILE A 182 -14.40 -11.88 -6.70
N HIS A 183 -15.45 -11.08 -6.91
CA HIS A 183 -15.72 -10.49 -8.23
C HIS A 183 -14.54 -9.63 -8.71
N THR A 184 -13.93 -8.87 -7.81
CA THR A 184 -12.76 -8.05 -8.14
C THR A 184 -11.56 -8.88 -8.58
N LEU A 185 -11.29 -10.01 -7.92
CA LEU A 185 -10.22 -10.92 -8.36
C LEU A 185 -10.52 -11.56 -9.71
N LYS A 186 -11.81 -11.88 -9.98
CA LYS A 186 -12.23 -12.41 -11.29
C LYS A 186 -12.09 -11.39 -12.42
N GLU A 187 -12.31 -10.10 -12.14
CA GLU A 187 -12.14 -9.03 -13.13
C GLU A 187 -10.68 -8.73 -13.46
N VAL A 188 -9.76 -9.07 -12.56
CA VAL A 188 -8.31 -8.83 -12.71
C VAL A 188 -7.61 -10.00 -13.42
N ARG A 189 -8.27 -11.16 -13.53
CA ARG A 189 -7.80 -12.32 -14.28
C ARG A 189 -7.81 -12.06 -15.78
#